data_AF-A0A3P7X4P2-F1
#
_entry.id   AF-A0A3P7X4P2-F1
#
_cell.length_a   1.000
_cell.length_b   1.000
_cell.length_c   1.000
_cell.angle_alpha   90.00
_cell.angle_beta   90.00
_cell.angle_gamma   90.00
#
_symmetry.space_group_name_H-M   'P 1'
#
loop_
_entity.id
_entity.type
_entity.pdbx_description
1 polymer ?
#
loop_
_entity_poly.entity_id
_entity_poly.type
_entity_poly.pdbx_seq_one_letter_code
_entity_poly.pdbx_strand_id
1 'polypeptide(L)' 'MVCGEISARIQKARLAFANLHHLWRRRDIGLSTKGRVYCAAVRSVLLYGCETWPIRVQDICRFLVSDQKCLRSIARMS' A
#
# COMPACT_ATOMS: atom_id res chain seq x y z
N MET A 1 14.12 15.33 10.73
CA MET A 1 14.76 14.47 9.71
C MET A 1 14.04 13.14 9.44
N VAL A 2 13.17 12.62 10.33
CA VAL A 2 12.48 11.31 10.15
C VAL A 2 11.27 11.34 9.19
N CYS A 3 10.63 12.49 8.94
CA CYS A 3 9.42 12.55 8.11
C CYS A 3 9.65 12.30 6.60
N GLY A 4 10.89 12.48 6.11
CA GLY A 4 11.22 12.33 4.69
C GLY A 4 11.19 10.88 4.23
N GLU A 5 11.78 9.97 5.02
CA GLU A 5 11.82 8.55 4.67
C GLU A 5 10.44 7.91 4.64
N ILE A 6 9.59 8.23 5.62
CA ILE A 6 8.24 7.64 5.71
C ILE A 6 7.37 8.13 4.56
N SER A 7 7.47 9.43 4.23
CA SER A 7 6.77 9.98 3.06
C SER A 7 7.28 9.36 1.76
N ALA A 8 8.59 9.16 1.60
CA ALA A 8 9.18 8.49 0.45
C ALA A 8 8.72 7.04 0.32
N ARG A 9 8.54 6.31 1.43
CA ARG A 9 8.01 4.94 1.45
C ARG A 9 6.55 4.87 1.07
N ILE A 10 5.72 5.76 1.60
CA ILE A 10 4.32 5.89 1.18
C ILE A 10 4.25 6.17 -0.32
N GLN A 11 5.14 7.01 -0.83
CA GLN A 11 5.20 7.31 -2.26
C GLN A 11 5.64 6.11 -3.10
N LYS A 12 6.64 5.33 -2.65
CA LYS A 12 7.04 4.06 -3.28
C LYS A 12 5.91 3.04 -3.29
N ALA A 13 5.18 2.89 -2.18
CA ALA A 13 4.04 1.99 -2.08
C ALA A 13 2.89 2.40 -3.01
N ARG A 14 2.62 3.71 -3.11
CA ARG A 14 1.67 4.27 -4.08
C ARG A 14 2.09 4.03 -5.52
N LEU A 15 3.37 4.18 -5.83
CA LEU A 15 3.92 3.87 -7.16
C LEU A 15 3.78 2.39 -7.50
N ALA A 16 4.10 1.49 -6.56
CA ALA A 16 3.89 0.05 -6.73
C ALA A 16 2.41 -0.29 -6.98
N PHE A 17 1.50 0.34 -6.22
CA PHE A 17 0.06 0.20 -6.44
C PHE A 17 -0.38 0.72 -7.82
N ALA A 18 0.14 1.86 -8.25
CA ALA A 18 -0.16 2.45 -9.56
C ALA A 18 0.42 1.62 -10.71
N ASN A 19 1.59 1.02 -10.55
CA ASN A 19 2.16 0.09 -11.53
C ASN A 19 1.27 -1.14 -11.73
N LEU A 20 0.61 -1.61 -10.67
CA LEU A 20 -0.38 -2.69 -10.68
C LEU A 20 -1.77 -2.25 -11.17
N HIS A 21 -1.95 -1.01 -11.66
CA HIS A 21 -3.25 -0.51 -12.12
C HIS A 21 -3.88 -1.36 -13.23
N HIS A 22 -3.09 -1.89 -14.14
CA HIS A 22 -3.57 -2.82 -15.15
C HIS A 22 -4.19 -4.09 -14.53
N LEU A 23 -3.64 -4.57 -13.41
CA LEU A 23 -4.13 -5.72 -12.65
C LEU A 23 -5.44 -5.39 -11.92
N TRP A 24 -5.55 -4.20 -11.32
CA TRP A 24 -6.77 -3.76 -10.64
C TRP A 24 -7.96 -3.64 -11.59
N ARG A 25 -7.73 -3.19 -12.82
CA ARG A 25 -8.75 -3.08 -13.88
C ARG A 25 -9.19 -4.42 -14.47
N ARG A 26 -8.42 -5.50 -14.30
CA ARG A 26 -8.84 -6.83 -14.76
C ARG A 26 -9.97 -7.35 -13.88
N ARG A 27 -11.14 -7.60 -14.49
CA ARG A 27 -12.28 -8.27 -13.83
C ARG A 27 -12.09 -9.78 -13.67
N ASP A 28 -11.21 -10.36 -14.48
CA ASP A 28 -10.86 -11.79 -14.45
C ASP A 28 -10.19 -12.21 -13.13
N ILE A 29 -9.55 -11.26 -12.44
CA ILE A 29 -8.85 -11.51 -11.17
C ILE A 29 -9.80 -11.17 -10.02
N GLY A 30 -10.14 -12.18 -9.22
CA GLY A 30 -10.98 -12.03 -8.03
C GLY A 30 -10.37 -11.13 -6.95
N LEU A 31 -11.24 -10.54 -6.12
CA LEU A 31 -10.86 -9.67 -5.00
C LEU A 31 -9.88 -10.34 -4.02
N SER A 32 -10.00 -11.65 -3.80
CA SER A 32 -9.11 -12.43 -2.95
C SER A 32 -7.66 -12.44 -3.47
N THR A 33 -7.46 -12.66 -4.77
CA THR A 33 -6.14 -12.63 -5.41
C THR A 33 -5.59 -11.20 -5.44
N LYS A 34 -6.42 -10.21 -5.76
CA LYS A 34 -6.06 -8.78 -5.68
C LYS A 34 -5.59 -8.38 -4.27
N GLY A 35 -6.28 -8.83 -3.22
CA GLY A 35 -5.89 -8.61 -1.83
C GLY A 35 -4.54 -9.24 -1.46
N ARG A 36 -4.24 -10.45 -1.95
CA ARG A 36 -2.93 -11.10 -1.74
C ARG A 36 -1.79 -10.34 -2.43
N VAL A 37 -1.99 -9.93 -3.68
CA VAL A 37 -0.99 -9.14 -4.43
C VAL A 37 -0.75 -7.80 -3.74
N TYR A 38 -1.81 -7.14 -3.28
CA TYR A 38 -1.70 -5.91 -2.50
C TYR A 38 -0.88 -6.12 -1.21
N CYS A 39 -1.19 -7.17 -0.44
CA CYS A 39 -0.46 -7.51 0.78
C CYS A 39 1.03 -7.81 0.49
N ALA A 40 1.33 -8.56 -0.56
CA ALA A 40 2.68 -8.98 -0.89
C ALA A 40 3.55 -7.86 -1.49
N ALA A 41 2.98 -6.93 -2.27
CA ALA A 41 3.74 -5.90 -2.99
C ALA A 41 3.68 -4.51 -2.34
N VAL A 42 2.53 -4.11 -1.80
CA VAL A 42 2.34 -2.76 -1.24
C VAL A 42 2.57 -2.78 0.27
N ARG A 43 2.00 -3.76 0.97
CA ARG A 43 2.13 -3.87 2.43
C ARG A 43 3.55 -4.24 2.86
N SER A 44 4.26 -5.07 2.08
CA SER A 44 5.68 -5.38 2.30
C SER A 44 6.59 -4.15 2.19
N VAL A 45 6.40 -3.31 1.18
CA VAL A 45 7.18 -2.07 0.99
C VAL A 45 6.97 -1.09 2.15
N LEU A 46 5.76 -1.06 2.71
CA LEU A 46 5.42 -0.27 3.88
C LEU A 46 5.97 -0.89 5.18
N LEU A 47 5.92 -2.22 5.34
CA LEU A 47 6.34 -2.95 6.55
C LEU A 47 7.84 -3.19 6.66
N TYR A 48 8.59 -3.24 5.55
CA TYR A 48 10.03 -3.49 5.56
C TYR A 48 10.84 -2.44 6.37
N GLY A 49 10.23 -1.33 6.77
CA GLY A 49 10.86 -0.31 7.62
C GLY A 49 10.50 -0.40 9.09
N CYS A 50 9.37 -1.02 9.34
CA CYS A 50 8.78 -1.20 10.65
C CYS A 50 9.60 -2.19 11.51
N GLU A 51 10.33 -3.10 10.87
CA GLU A 51 11.21 -4.06 11.54
C GLU A 51 12.51 -3.41 12.06
N THR A 52 12.95 -2.31 11.45
CA THR A 52 14.26 -1.69 11.74
C THR A 52 14.18 -0.38 12.53
N TRP A 53 13.00 0.27 12.65
CA TRP A 53 12.87 1.57 13.33
C TRP A 53 11.61 1.68 14.21
N PRO A 54 11.68 2.42 15.35
CA PRO A 54 10.51 2.68 16.20
C PRO A 54 9.46 3.50 15.44
N ILE A 55 8.39 2.82 15.05
CA ILE A 55 7.25 3.41 14.34
C ILE A 55 6.50 4.33 15.31
N ARG A 56 6.29 5.60 14.93
CA ARG A 56 5.44 6.50 15.70
C ARG A 56 3.97 6.29 15.32
N VAL A 57 3.07 6.54 16.27
CA VAL A 57 1.61 6.44 16.05
C VAL A 57 1.14 7.25 14.84
N GLN A 58 1.75 8.41 14.57
CA GLN A 58 1.44 9.23 13.38
C GLN A 58 1.71 8.49 12.06
N ASP A 59 2.73 7.65 12.01
CA ASP A 59 3.11 6.91 10.80
C ASP A 59 2.15 5.75 10.54
N ILE A 60 1.68 5.09 11.61
CA ILE A 60 0.63 4.07 11.55
C ILE A 60 -0.67 4.69 11.03
N CYS A 61 -1.06 5.87 11.51
CA CYS A 61 -2.24 6.58 11.02
C CYS A 61 -2.11 6.91 9.53
N ARG A 62 -0.94 7.40 9.08
CA ARG A 62 -0.70 7.75 7.68
C ARG A 62 -0.66 6.52 6.76
N PHE A 63 -0.18 5.40 7.30
CA PHE A 63 -0.22 4.08 6.67
C PHE A 63 -1.69 3.62 6.48
N LEU A 64 -2.48 3.58 7.55
CA LEU A 64 -3.89 3.15 7.52
C LEU A 64 -4.74 3.98 6.54
N VAL A 65 -4.53 5.29 6.51
CA VAL A 65 -5.22 6.19 5.56
C VAL A 65 -4.85 5.86 4.12
N SER A 66 -3.57 5.55 3.86
CA SER A 66 -3.11 5.15 2.52
C SER A 66 -3.67 3.78 2.12
N ASP A 67 -3.73 2.86 3.07
CA ASP A 67 -4.25 1.50 2.89
C ASP A 67 -5.74 1.50 2.52
N GLN A 68 -6.56 2.20 3.31
CA GLN A 68 -7.98 2.36 3.04
C GLN A 68 -8.26 3.02 1.69
N LYS A 69 -7.43 3.99 1.28
CA LYS A 69 -7.57 4.63 -0.05
C LYS A 69 -7.31 3.63 -1.18
N CYS A 70 -6.30 2.77 -1.04
CA CYS A 70 -5.99 1.74 -2.04
C CYS A 70 -7.09 0.67 -2.10
N LEU A 71 -7.53 0.16 -0.94
CA LEU A 71 -8.61 -0.83 -0.86
C LEU A 71 -9.93 -0.31 -1.45
N ARG A 72 -10.28 0.96 -1.16
CA ARG A 72 -11.46 1.60 -1.77
C ARG A 72 -11.34 1.71 -3.29
N SER A 73 -10.13 1.94 -3.81
CA SER A 73 -9.89 1.97 -5.26
C SER A 73 -10.03 0.57 -5.88
N ILE A 74 -9.50 -0.47 -5.23
CA ILE A 74 -9.68 -1.86 -5.67
C ILE A 74 -11.17 -2.23 -5.69
N ALA A 75 -11.89 -1.95 -4.60
CA ALA A 75 -13.31 -2.26 -4.49
C ALA A 75 -14.19 -1.51 -5.51
N ARG A 76 -13.79 -0.30 -5.93
CA ARG A 76 -14.49 0.46 -7.00
C ARG A 76 -14.17 -0.02 -8.41
N MET A 77 -12.98 -0.59 -8.62
CA MET A 77 -12.52 -1.06 -9.93
C MET A 77 -12.88 -2.52 -10.21
N SER A 78 -13.28 -3.25 -9.17
CA SER A 78 -13.63 -4.67 -9.26
C SER A 78 -15.05 -4.91 -9.72
#